data_AF-A0A0C9S3C3-F1
#
_entry.id   AF-A0A0C9S3C3-F1
#
_cell.length_a   1.000
_cell.length_b   1.000
_cell.length_c   1.000
_cell.angle_alpha   90.00
_cell.angle_beta   90.00
_cell.angle_gamma   90.00
#
_symmetry.space_group_name_H-M   'P 1'
#
loop_
_entity.id
_entity.type
_entity.pdbx_description
1 polymer ?
#
loop_
_entity_poly.entity_id
_entity_poly.type
_entity_poly.pdbx_seq_one_letter_code
_entity_poly.pdbx_strand_id
1 'polypeptide(L)'
;SKMTSAKILLVALLAASLLVTTVLSYTSLPGHPYGNDFIRQCYGTCYINPNGSTAPGYICPPGCSCISDGYNSGVYDGPGTCWGTPS
;
A
#
# COMPACT_ATOMS: atom_id res chain seq x y z
N SER A 1 -34.50 -31.14 -5.10
CA SER A 1 -33.29 -31.33 -5.92
C SER A 1 -32.18 -31.99 -5.12
N LYS A 2 -31.78 -33.21 -5.45
CA LYS A 2 -30.57 -33.85 -4.89
C LYS A 2 -29.35 -33.16 -5.48
N MET A 3 -28.48 -32.61 -4.63
CA MET A 3 -27.21 -32.03 -5.05
C MET A 3 -26.26 -33.19 -5.35
N THR A 4 -25.91 -33.38 -6.62
CA THR A 4 -24.96 -34.41 -7.06
C THR A 4 -23.54 -34.02 -6.65
N SER A 5 -22.67 -34.99 -6.37
CA SER A 5 -21.30 -34.74 -5.88
C SER A 5 -20.50 -33.77 -6.75
N ALA A 6 -20.74 -33.75 -8.07
CA ALA A 6 -20.14 -32.79 -8.99
C ALA A 6 -20.53 -31.32 -8.70
N LYS A 7 -21.77 -31.07 -8.25
CA LYS A 7 -22.25 -29.73 -7.87
C LYS A 7 -21.59 -29.25 -6.58
N ILE A 8 -21.37 -30.16 -5.62
CA ILE A 8 -20.66 -29.85 -4.37
C ILE A 8 -19.21 -29.48 -4.67
N LEU A 9 -18.56 -30.21 -5.57
CA LEU A 9 -17.18 -29.95 -5.97
C LEU A 9 -17.03 -28.59 -6.69
N LEU A 10 -17.97 -28.26 -7.57
CA LEU A 10 -18.05 -26.96 -8.25
C LEU A 10 -18.23 -25.80 -7.26
N VAL A 11 -19.13 -25.94 -6.30
CA VAL A 11 -19.37 -24.91 -5.27
C VAL A 11 -18.15 -24.74 -4.38
N ALA A 12 -17.47 -25.84 -4.00
CA ALA A 12 -16.24 -25.77 -3.21
C ALA A 12 -15.10 -25.08 -3.96
N LEU A 13 -14.92 -25.37 -5.26
CA LEU A 13 -13.92 -24.71 -6.11
C LEU A 13 -14.21 -23.22 -6.28
N LEU A 14 -15.48 -22.84 -6.45
CA LEU A 14 -15.90 -21.44 -6.53
C LEU A 14 -15.67 -20.70 -5.21
N ALA A 15 -15.99 -21.33 -4.07
CA ALA A 15 -15.75 -20.72 -2.76
C ALA A 15 -14.25 -20.55 -2.47
N ALA A 16 -13.43 -21.56 -2.80
CA ALA A 16 -11.98 -21.50 -2.62
C ALA A 16 -11.34 -20.43 -3.52
N SER A 17 -11.77 -20.30 -4.77
CA SER A 17 -11.27 -19.25 -5.68
C SER A 17 -11.67 -17.85 -5.23
N LEU A 18 -12.87 -17.67 -4.66
CA LEU A 18 -13.31 -16.39 -4.08
C LEU A 18 -12.49 -15.99 -2.83
N LEU A 19 -12.12 -16.98 -2.00
CA LEU A 19 -11.25 -16.76 -0.84
C LEU A 19 -9.83 -16.37 -1.26
N VAL A 20 -9.31 -16.99 -2.32
CA VAL A 20 -7.96 -16.68 -2.82
C VAL A 20 -7.90 -15.26 -3.41
N THR A 21 -8.90 -14.84 -4.20
CA THR A 21 -8.93 -13.50 -4.80
C THR A 21 -9.07 -12.40 -3.75
N THR A 22 -9.90 -12.60 -2.73
CA THR A 22 -10.08 -11.62 -1.64
C THR A 22 -8.82 -11.44 -0.80
N VAL A 23 -8.08 -12.51 -0.52
CA VAL A 23 -6.80 -12.44 0.20
C VAL A 23 -5.73 -11.70 -0.62
N LEU A 24 -5.66 -11.95 -1.94
CA LEU A 24 -4.70 -11.27 -2.82
C LEU A 24 -5.00 -9.77 -2.97
N SER A 25 -6.27 -9.36 -3.00
CA SER A 25 -6.63 -7.94 -3.06
C SER A 25 -6.27 -7.15 -1.79
N TYR A 26 -6.17 -7.81 -0.63
CA TYR A 26 -5.84 -7.14 0.63
C TYR A 26 -4.34 -6.90 0.81
N THR A 27 -3.49 -7.72 0.18
CA THR A 27 -2.03 -7.60 0.32
C THR A 27 -1.40 -6.64 -0.69
N SER A 28 -2.09 -6.32 -1.78
CA SER A 28 -1.70 -5.25 -2.70
C SER A 28 -2.15 -3.89 -2.16
N LEU A 29 -1.28 -3.17 -1.42
CA LEU A 29 -1.56 -1.76 -1.12
C LEU A 29 -1.72 -1.02 -2.45
N PRO A 30 -2.82 -0.27 -2.65
CA PRO A 30 -3.04 0.46 -3.89
C PRO A 30 -1.91 1.48 -4.06
N GLY A 31 -1.18 1.38 -5.16
CA GLY A 31 -0.27 2.46 -5.51
C GLY A 31 -1.05 3.69 -5.97
N HIS A 32 -0.41 4.84 -5.84
CA HIS A 32 -0.93 6.16 -6.12
C HIS A 32 -0.12 6.76 -7.27
N PRO A 33 -0.77 7.36 -8.27
CA PRO A 33 -0.07 8.12 -9.29
C PRO A 33 0.61 9.34 -8.64
N TYR A 34 1.86 9.60 -9.01
CA TYR A 34 2.64 10.72 -8.51
C TYR A 34 3.49 11.29 -9.65
N GLY A 35 3.06 12.42 -10.23
CA GLY A 35 3.65 12.93 -11.47
C GLY A 35 3.51 11.92 -12.61
N ASN A 36 4.64 11.51 -13.20
CA ASN A 36 4.70 10.45 -14.23
C ASN A 36 5.01 9.06 -13.65
N ASP A 37 5.14 8.97 -12.33
CA ASP A 37 5.51 7.75 -11.62
C ASP A 37 4.29 7.14 -10.90
N PHE A 38 4.45 5.91 -10.45
CA PHE A 38 3.51 5.22 -9.57
C PHE A 38 4.25 4.88 -8.28
N ILE A 39 3.71 5.32 -7.15
CA ILE A 39 4.29 5.10 -5.82
C ILE A 39 3.36 4.26 -4.97
N ARG A 40 3.88 3.48 -4.05
CA ARG A 40 3.11 2.71 -3.08
C ARG A 40 3.47 3.18 -1.68
N GLN A 41 2.46 3.24 -0.82
CA GLN A 41 2.68 3.56 0.58
C GLN A 41 3.49 2.44 1.22
N CYS A 42 4.60 2.81 1.86
CA CYS A 42 5.39 1.92 2.69
C CYS A 42 4.85 1.94 4.11
N TYR A 43 5.23 0.95 4.92
CA TYR A 43 4.91 1.03 6.35
C TYR A 43 5.69 2.18 7.00
N GLY A 44 5.04 2.90 7.91
CA GLY A 44 5.67 3.93 8.74
C GLY A 44 5.26 5.36 8.39
N THR A 45 5.30 6.20 9.42
CA THR A 45 5.21 7.65 9.35
C THR A 45 6.61 8.24 9.45
N CYS A 46 6.81 9.41 8.86
CA CYS A 46 8.08 10.12 8.88
C CYS A 46 7.89 11.59 9.27
N TYR A 47 8.99 12.29 9.50
CA TYR A 47 8.98 13.73 9.74
C TYR A 47 10.16 14.37 9.02
N ILE A 48 9.90 15.44 8.29
CA ILE A 48 10.90 16.21 7.55
C ILE A 48 11.21 17.47 8.36
N ASN A 49 12.45 17.65 8.79
CA ASN A 49 12.90 18.85 9.45
C ASN A 49 12.88 20.05 8.47
N PRO A 50 12.81 21.30 8.97
CA PRO A 50 12.86 22.49 8.12
C PRO A 50 14.12 22.62 7.24
N ASN A 51 15.20 21.93 7.60
CA ASN A 51 16.42 21.87 6.80
C ASN A 51 16.37 20.79 5.69
N GLY A 52 15.22 20.15 5.47
CA GLY A 52 15.00 19.10 4.48
C GLY A 52 15.47 17.70 4.88
N SER A 53 16.12 17.54 6.04
CA SER A 53 16.53 16.22 6.54
C SER A 53 15.39 15.49 7.22
N THR A 54 15.35 14.16 7.12
CA THR A 54 14.39 13.36 7.89
C THR A 54 14.77 13.31 9.37
N ALA A 55 13.81 13.51 10.26
CA ALA A 55 14.05 13.50 11.70
C ALA A 55 14.56 12.13 12.19
N PRO A 56 15.55 12.12 13.11
CA PRO A 56 16.03 10.88 13.72
C PRO A 56 14.88 10.12 14.38
N GLY A 57 14.75 8.82 14.10
CA GLY A 57 13.68 7.96 14.64
C GLY A 57 12.39 7.93 13.83
N TYR A 58 12.23 8.81 12.84
CA TYR A 58 11.09 8.87 11.90
C TYR A 58 11.56 8.58 10.48
N ILE A 59 12.40 7.56 10.32
CA ILE A 59 13.07 7.22 9.06
C ILE A 59 12.26 6.15 8.33
N CYS A 60 12.02 6.38 7.04
CA CYS A 60 11.36 5.41 6.19
C CYS A 60 12.20 4.14 5.99
N PRO A 61 11.56 2.97 5.81
CA PRO A 61 12.28 1.74 5.54
C PRO A 61 13.09 1.82 4.23
N PRO A 62 14.09 0.95 4.04
CA PRO A 62 14.88 0.92 2.80
C PRO A 62 14.00 0.80 1.56
N GLY A 63 14.31 1.58 0.52
CA GLY A 63 13.53 1.65 -0.71
C GLY A 63 12.33 2.61 -0.66
N CYS A 64 12.14 3.31 0.46
CA CYS A 64 11.08 4.28 0.65
C CYS A 64 11.63 5.65 1.05
N SER A 65 10.97 6.71 0.59
CA SER A 65 11.27 8.10 0.86
C SER A 65 10.11 8.76 1.60
N CYS A 66 10.41 9.79 2.39
CA CYS A 66 9.41 10.55 3.10
C CYS A 66 8.77 11.61 2.19
N ILE A 67 7.44 11.71 2.19
CA ILE A 67 6.69 12.80 1.53
C ILE A 67 5.84 13.47 2.61
N SER A 68 5.93 14.80 2.72
CA SER A 68 5.12 15.59 3.67
C SER A 68 3.63 15.39 3.38
N ASP A 69 2.80 15.26 4.42
CA ASP A 69 1.35 15.14 4.27
C ASP A 69 0.73 16.42 3.69
N GLY A 70 1.43 17.55 3.80
CA GLY A 70 1.07 18.84 3.22
C GLY A 70 1.64 19.12 1.83
N TYR A 71 2.26 18.13 1.16
CA TYR A 71 2.95 18.32 -0.12
C TYR A 71 2.09 19.01 -1.19
N ASN A 72 0.82 18.58 -1.33
CA ASN A 72 -0.12 19.16 -2.31
C ASN A 72 -0.53 20.61 -1.97
N SER A 73 -0.21 21.09 -0.78
CA SER A 73 -0.41 22.48 -0.34
C SER A 73 0.89 23.29 -0.37
N GLY A 74 1.97 22.74 -0.92
CA GLY A 74 3.29 23.39 -0.99
C GLY A 74 4.08 23.37 0.32
N VAL A 75 3.70 22.51 1.27
CA VAL A 75 4.43 22.29 2.52
C VAL A 75 5.36 21.10 2.33
N TYR A 76 6.66 21.32 2.50
CA TYR A 76 7.70 20.29 2.22
C TYR A 76 8.44 19.80 3.47
N ASP A 77 8.11 20.36 4.64
CA ASP A 77 8.58 19.92 5.95
C ASP A 77 7.41 19.43 6.83
N GLY A 78 7.71 19.01 8.06
CA GLY A 78 6.71 18.53 9.02
C GLY A 78 6.41 17.03 8.91
N PRO A 79 5.26 16.58 9.46
CA PRO A 79 4.86 15.18 9.43
C PRO A 79 4.59 14.70 8.00
N GLY A 80 4.88 13.43 7.76
CA GLY A 80 4.73 12.81 6.46
C GLY A 80 4.53 11.31 6.51
N THR A 81 4.38 10.76 5.32
CA THR A 81 4.16 9.34 5.09
C THR A 81 5.28 8.77 4.22
N CYS A 82 5.64 7.51 4.43
CA CYS A 82 6.67 6.84 3.65
C CYS A 82 6.11 6.27 2.34
N TRP A 83 6.76 6.55 1.23
CA TRP A 83 6.36 6.11 -0.11
C TRP A 83 7.56 5.57 -0.89
N GLY A 84 7.35 4.54 -1.70
CA GLY A 84 8.40 3.96 -2.53
C GLY A 84 7.85 3.51 -3.88
N THR A 85 8.73 3.15 -4.81
CA THR A 85 8.30 2.54 -6.06
C THR A 85 7.77 1.12 -5.80
N PRO A 86 6.76 0.65 -6.54
CA PRO A 86 6.38 -0.76 -6.54
C PRO A 86 7.60 -1.61 -6.91
N SER A 87 7.89 -2.61 -6.07
CA SER A 87 8.88 -3.65 -6.33
C SER A 87 8.31 -4.74 -7.22
#